data_AF-A0AAD2VUT3-F1
#
_entry.id   AF-A0AAD2VUT3-F1
#
_cell.length_a   1.000
_cell.length_b   1.000
_cell.length_c   1.000
_cell.angle_alpha   90.00
_cell.angle_beta   90.00
_cell.angle_gamma   90.00
#
_symmetry.space_group_name_H-M   'P 1'
#
loop_
_entity.id
_entity.type
_entity.pdbx_description
1 polymer ?
#
loop_
_entity_poly.entity_id
_entity_poly.type
_entity_poly.pdbx_seq_one_letter_code
_entity_poly.pdbx_strand_id
1 'polypeptide(L)' 'MNRAAAVYQRAILPEHCGNPLIEALPPKLCDSELAEKLSYYPSCHYEETQLDPLERVEYVSRLRELRQPLPVYLEVFRA' A
#
# COMPACT_ATOMS: atom_id res chain seq x y z
N MET A 1 19.67 11.19 9.99
CA MET A 1 18.80 10.32 10.82
C MET A 1 17.60 11.15 11.25
N ASN A 2 16.41 10.89 10.71
CA ASN A 2 15.19 11.56 11.20
C ASN A 2 14.87 10.97 12.57
N ARG A 3 14.91 11.80 13.62
CA ARG A 3 14.53 11.41 14.98
C ARG A 3 13.06 11.78 15.17
N ALA A 4 12.22 10.78 15.42
CA ALA A 4 10.82 10.95 15.80
C ALA A 4 10.61 10.36 17.20
N ALA A 5 9.70 10.95 17.98
CA ALA A 5 9.29 10.37 19.25
C ALA A 5 8.55 9.04 18.98
N ALA A 6 8.93 7.99 19.71
CA ALA A 6 8.25 6.70 19.61
C ALA A 6 6.90 6.74 20.31
N VAL A 7 5.88 6.18 19.66
CA VAL A 7 4.57 5.94 20.26
C VAL A 7 4.50 4.47 20.62
N TYR A 8 4.33 4.18 21.91
CA TYR A 8 4.30 2.82 22.43
C TYR A 8 2.87 2.35 22.59
N GLN A 9 2.59 1.13 22.12
CA GLN A 9 1.33 0.44 22.31
C GLN A 9 1.58 -0.96 22.84
N ARG A 10 0.66 -1.47 23.66
CA ARG A 10 0.78 -2.81 24.23
C ARG A 10 0.83 -3.85 23.11
N ALA A 11 1.81 -4.76 23.17
CA ALA A 11 1.93 -5.84 22.22
C ALA A 11 0.73 -6.79 22.28
N ILE A 12 0.31 -7.32 21.12
CA ILE A 12 -0.83 -8.25 21.00
C ILE A 12 -0.50 -9.61 21.62
N LEU A 13 0.72 -10.08 21.41
CA LEU A 13 1.20 -11.36 21.91
C LEU A 13 1.77 -11.19 23.33
N PRO A 14 1.33 -11.99 24.32
CA PRO A 14 1.80 -11.88 25.70
C PRO A 14 3.33 -11.96 25.84
N GLU A 15 3.98 -12.84 25.08
CA GLU A 15 5.43 -13.04 25.06
C GLU A 15 6.22 -11.82 24.53
N HIS A 16 5.54 -10.89 23.87
CA HIS A 16 6.14 -9.66 23.36
C HIS A 16 5.89 -8.43 24.26
N CYS A 17 5.07 -8.57 25.31
CA CYS A 17 4.78 -7.47 26.22
C CYS A 17 6.03 -7.06 27.01
N GLY A 18 6.21 -5.75 27.22
CA GLY A 18 7.37 -5.20 27.91
C GLY A 18 8.63 -5.09 27.05
N ASN A 19 8.54 -5.40 25.75
CA ASN A 19 9.61 -5.16 24.80
C ASN A 19 9.40 -3.81 24.08
N PRO A 20 10.17 -2.75 24.42
CA PRO A 20 9.96 -1.42 23.87
C PRO A 20 10.19 -1.33 22.36
N LEU A 21 10.99 -2.23 21.77
CA LEU A 21 11.22 -2.24 20.32
C LEU A 21 10.01 -2.75 19.56
N ILE A 22 9.27 -3.70 20.14
CA ILE A 22 8.03 -4.24 19.54
C ILE A 22 6.88 -3.28 19.78
N GLU A 23 6.77 -2.74 21.00
CA GLU A 23 5.69 -1.83 21.38
C GLU A 23 5.75 -0.48 20.65
N ALA A 24 6.94 -0.08 20.16
CA ALA A 24 7.11 1.11 19.33
C ALA A 24 6.82 0.87 17.84
N LEU A 25 6.52 -0.37 17.41
CA LEU A 25 6.18 -0.63 16.01
C LEU A 25 4.82 -0.01 15.66
N PRO A 26 4.65 0.49 14.42
CA PRO A 26 3.36 0.91 13.93
C PRO A 26 2.30 -0.21 14.09
N PRO A 27 1.03 0.14 14.29
CA PRO A 27 -0.05 -0.83 14.33
C PRO A 27 -0.10 -1.67 13.05
N LYS A 28 -0.44 -2.95 13.20
CA LYS A 28 -0.68 -3.82 12.06
C LYS A 28 -1.88 -3.28 11.29
N LEU A 29 -1.69 -3.06 9.99
CA LEU A 29 -2.78 -2.74 9.07
C LEU A 29 -3.68 -3.96 8.90
N CYS A 30 -4.98 -3.76 8.69
CA CYS A 30 -5.85 -4.81 8.16
C CYS A 30 -5.61 -5.01 6.65
N ASP A 31 -6.17 -6.08 6.08
CA ASP A 31 -5.87 -6.46 4.69
C ASP A 31 -6.35 -5.41 3.67
N SER A 32 -7.47 -4.72 3.93
CA SER A 32 -7.97 -3.66 3.05
C SER A 32 -7.07 -2.43 3.06
N GLU A 33 -6.62 -1.99 4.25
CA GLU A 33 -5.69 -0.87 4.39
C GLU A 33 -4.34 -1.17 3.75
N LEU A 34 -3.87 -2.41 3.90
CA LEU A 34 -2.64 -2.87 3.27
C LEU A 34 -2.77 -2.89 1.74
N ALA A 35 -3.87 -3.42 1.22
CA ALA A 35 -4.15 -3.41 -0.21
C ALA A 35 -4.18 -1.97 -0.74
N GLU A 36 -4.86 -1.05 -0.07
CA GLU A 36 -4.89 0.35 -0.47
C GLU A 36 -3.48 0.98 -0.53
N LYS A 37 -2.64 0.74 0.49
CA LYS A 37 -1.25 1.25 0.51
C LYS A 37 -0.35 0.64 -0.56
N LEU A 38 -0.60 -0.59 -0.98
CA LEU A 38 0.14 -1.26 -2.05
C LEU A 38 -0.38 -0.86 -3.44
N SER A 39 -1.53 -0.20 -3.51
CA SER A 39 -2.18 0.17 -4.76
C SER A 39 -1.68 1.51 -5.30
N TYR A 40 -1.72 1.63 -6.62
CA TYR A 40 -1.57 2.90 -7.33
C TYR A 40 -2.46 2.86 -8.57
N TYR A 41 -3.46 3.73 -8.61
CA TYR A 41 -4.39 3.86 -9.72
C TYR A 41 -4.15 5.21 -10.39
N PRO A 42 -3.47 5.27 -11.55
CA PRO A 42 -3.25 6.54 -12.24
C PRO A 42 -4.59 7.17 -12.64
N SER A 43 -4.59 8.51 -12.76
CA SER A 43 -5.77 9.25 -13.21
C SER A 43 -6.27 8.72 -14.54
N CYS A 44 -7.58 8.47 -14.61
CA CYS A 44 -8.28 8.07 -15.81
C CYS A 44 -9.37 9.11 -16.08
N HIS A 45 -9.23 9.85 -17.17
CA HIS A 45 -10.19 10.89 -17.55
C HIS A 45 -11.11 10.33 -18.65
N TYR A 46 -12.42 10.47 -18.48
CA TYR A 46 -13.39 9.93 -19.43
C TYR A 46 -13.20 10.54 -20.83
N GLU A 47 -12.80 11.80 -20.89
CA GLU A 47 -12.51 12.55 -22.11
C GLU A 47 -11.42 11.87 -22.96
N GLU A 48 -10.43 11.22 -22.33
CA GLU A 48 -9.36 10.48 -23.02
C GLU A 48 -9.92 9.30 -23.82
N THR A 49 -11.06 8.74 -23.40
CA THR A 49 -11.72 7.64 -24.13
C THR A 49 -12.38 8.09 -25.43
N GLN A 50 -12.63 9.39 -25.58
CA GLN A 50 -13.27 10.00 -26.74
C GLN A 50 -12.26 10.51 -27.78
N LEU A 51 -10.95 10.44 -27.47
CA LEU A 51 -9.88 10.80 -28.40
C LEU A 51 -9.78 9.82 -29.57
N ASP A 52 -9.06 10.24 -30.61
CA ASP A 52 -8.77 9.38 -31.76
C ASP A 52 -8.08 8.08 -31.32
N PRO A 53 -8.38 6.93 -31.97
CA PRO A 53 -7.75 5.66 -31.63
C PRO A 53 -6.22 5.70 -31.58
N LEU A 54 -5.56 6.46 -32.47
CA LEU A 54 -4.10 6.56 -32.49
C LEU A 54 -3.57 7.30 -31.27
N GLU A 55 -4.23 8.39 -30.87
CA GLU A 55 -3.87 9.12 -29.65
C GLU A 55 -4.05 8.25 -28.41
N ARG A 56 -5.13 7.47 -28.35
CA ARG A 56 -5.43 6.57 -27.22
C ARG A 56 -4.36 5.49 -27.00
N VAL A 57 -3.64 5.07 -28.04
CA VAL A 57 -2.54 4.09 -27.91
C VAL A 57 -1.41 4.65 -27.05
N GLU A 58 -1.11 5.94 -27.14
CA GLU A 58 -0.05 6.56 -26.34
C GLU A 58 -0.35 6.52 -24.84
N TYR A 59 -1.63 6.55 -24.45
CA TYR A 59 -2.08 6.47 -23.06
C TYR A 59 -1.88 5.07 -22.45
N VAL A 60 -1.73 4.02 -23.26
CA VAL A 60 -1.43 2.65 -22.77
C VAL A 60 -0.12 2.61 -21.99
N SER A 61 0.83 3.51 -22.30
CA SER A 61 2.07 3.64 -21.55
C SER A 61 1.87 3.88 -20.05
N ARG A 62 0.77 4.55 -19.65
CA ARG A 62 0.41 4.83 -18.25
C ARG A 62 0.03 3.58 -17.46
N LEU A 63 -0.41 2.51 -18.13
CA LEU A 63 -0.71 1.24 -17.47
C LEU A 63 0.51 0.63 -16.77
N ARG A 64 1.73 1.04 -17.14
CA ARG A 64 2.96 0.61 -16.46
C ARG A 64 3.06 1.12 -15.03
N GLU A 65 2.37 2.21 -14.71
CA GLU A 65 2.36 2.77 -13.37
C GLU A 65 1.31 2.10 -12.49
N LEU A 66 0.23 1.56 -13.07
CA LEU A 66 -0.83 0.85 -12.36
C LEU A 66 -0.23 -0.23 -11.43
N ARG A 67 -0.66 -0.21 -10.17
CA ARG A 67 -0.39 -1.24 -9.17
C ARG A 67 -1.72 -1.66 -8.58
N GLN A 68 -2.12 -2.89 -8.88
CA GLN A 68 -3.24 -3.55 -8.21
C GLN A 68 -2.67 -4.74 -7.44
N PRO A 69 -2.67 -4.71 -6.09
CA PRO A 69 -2.16 -5.80 -5.31
C PRO A 69 -3.01 -7.05 -5.51
N LEU A 70 -2.34 -8.19 -5.65
CA LEU A 70 -2.97 -9.50 -5.71
C LEU A 70 -3.00 -10.13 -4.32
N PRO A 71 -3.90 -11.10 -4.05
CA PRO A 71 -3.99 -11.77 -2.75
C PRO A 71 -2.65 -12.31 -2.24
N VAL A 72 -1.80 -12.85 -3.13
CA VAL A 72 -0.46 -13.35 -2.78
C VAL A 72 0.45 -12.29 -2.16
N TYR A 73 0.24 -11.00 -2.43
CA TYR A 73 1.05 -9.94 -1.81
C TYR A 73 0.69 -9.75 -0.34
N LEU A 74 -0.59 -9.96 0.01
CA LEU A 74 -1.03 -9.95 1.40
C LEU A 74 -0.46 -11.15 2.14
N GLU A 75 -0.48 -12.34 1.53
CA GLU A 75 0.14 -13.55 2.10
C GLU A 75 1.62 -13.33 2.42
N VAL A 76 2.39 -12.77 1.47
CA VAL A 76 3.82 -12.47 1.67
C VAL A 76 4.04 -11.42 2.76
N PHE A 77 3.19 -10.40 2.87
CA PHE A 77 3.33 -9.38 3.92
C PHE A 77 3.00 -9.94 5.32
N ARG A 78 2.20 -11.00 5.39
CA ARG A 78 1.76 -11.62 6.65
C ARG A 78 2.66 -12.77 7.11
N ALA A 79 3.51 -13.30 6.23
CA ALA A 79 4.51 -14.33 6.53
C ALA A 79 5.62 -13.79 7.44
#